data_AF-A0A653ET89-F1
#
_entry.id   AF-A0A653ET89-F1
#
_cell.length_a   1.000
_cell.length_b   1.000
_cell.length_c   1.000
_cell.angle_alpha   90.00
_cell.angle_beta   90.00
_cell.angle_gamma   90.00
#
_symmetry.space_group_name_H-M   'P 1'
#
loop_
_entity.id
_entity.type
_entity.pdbx_description
1 polymer ?
#
loop_
_entity_poly.entity_id
_entity_poly.type
_entity_poly.pdbx_seq_one_letter_code
_entity_poly.pdbx_strand_id
1 'polypeptide(L)' 'MIASRAAIIDKILKTFASQISPEPVDVAVAAHQFIDKQGAEVTKLPAHTLNAADINAIADATAALNRACGVE' A
#
# COMPACT_ATOMS: atom_id res chain seq x y z
N MET A 1 2.98 18.40 9.63
CA MET A 1 4.03 18.36 8.57
C MET A 1 3.84 17.11 7.72
N ILE A 2 3.88 17.24 6.39
CA ILE A 2 3.71 16.12 5.43
C ILE A 2 4.74 15.01 5.69
N ALA A 3 5.98 15.37 6.03
CA ALA A 3 7.03 14.42 6.40
C ALA A 3 6.65 13.51 7.59
N SER A 4 6.01 14.06 8.62
CA SER A 4 5.54 13.28 9.78
C SER A 4 4.45 12.28 9.38
N ARG A 5 3.55 12.67 8.48
CA ARG A 5 2.51 11.77 7.94
C ARG A 5 3.14 10.63 7.14
N ALA A 6 4.09 10.93 6.26
CA ALA A 6 4.81 9.93 5.47
C ALA A 6 5.52 8.91 6.38
N ALA A 7 6.22 9.38 7.43
CA ALA A 7 6.90 8.50 8.38
C ALA A 7 5.94 7.57 9.15
N ILE A 8 4.74 8.04 9.51
CA ILE A 8 3.71 7.22 10.16
C ILE A 8 3.22 6.13 9.21
N ILE A 9 2.91 6.49 7.96
CA ILE A 9 2.44 5.53 6.95
C ILE A 9 3.53 4.47 6.68
N ASP A 10 4.79 4.88 6.50
CA ASP A 10 5.93 3.97 6.33
C ASP A 10 6.04 2.94 7.46
N LYS A 11 5.92 3.40 8.71
CA LYS A 11 5.97 2.52 9.89
C LYS A 11 4.83 1.51 9.89
N ILE A 12 3.63 1.95 9.52
CA ILE A 12 2.45 1.10 9.44
C ILE A 12 2.66 0.03 8.36
N LEU A 13 3.09 0.42 7.16
CA LEU A 13 3.34 -0.49 6.05
C LEU A 13 4.37 -1.56 6.37
N LYS A 14 5.50 -1.18 6.99
CA LYS A 14 6.53 -2.14 7.43
C LYS A 14 6.01 -3.13 8.48
N THR A 15 5.15 -2.65 9.38
CA THR A 15 4.51 -3.51 10.39
C THR A 15 3.60 -4.53 9.72
N PHE A 16 2.71 -4.08 8.83
CA PHE A 16 1.81 -4.96 8.10
C PHE A 16 2.54 -5.94 7.20
N ALA A 17 3.61 -5.51 6.51
CA ALA A 17 4.41 -6.40 5.66
C ALA A 17 4.93 -7.63 6.41
N SER A 18 5.33 -7.46 7.68
CA SER A 18 5.81 -8.55 8.52
C SER A 18 4.70 -9.50 9.02
N GLN A 19 3.44 -9.11 8.88
CA GLN A 19 2.26 -9.85 9.34
C GLN A 19 1.51 -10.52 8.18
N ILE A 20 1.91 -10.29 6.94
CA ILE A 20 1.33 -10.98 5.78
C ILE A 20 1.66 -12.48 5.91
N SER A 21 0.62 -13.29 6.07
CA SER A 21 0.73 -14.73 6.00
C SER A 21 1.20 -15.13 4.60
N PRO A 22 2.15 -16.07 4.44
CA PRO A 22 2.56 -16.56 3.13
C PRO A 22 1.45 -17.35 2.42
N GLU A 23 0.44 -17.80 3.15
CA GLU A 23 -0.73 -18.50 2.62
C GLU A 23 -2.04 -17.83 3.07
N PRO A 24 -3.05 -17.77 2.18
CA PRO A 24 -3.02 -18.24 0.79
C PRO A 24 -2.21 -17.29 -0.13
N VAL A 25 -1.49 -17.88 -1.10
CA VAL A 25 -0.42 -17.20 -1.87
C VAL A 25 -0.95 -16.02 -2.69
N ASP A 26 -2.14 -16.14 -3.26
CA ASP A 26 -2.80 -15.09 -4.02
C ASP A 26 -3.12 -13.85 -3.16
N VAL A 27 -3.61 -14.06 -1.93
CA VAL A 27 -3.84 -12.99 -0.96
C VAL A 27 -2.53 -12.36 -0.53
N ALA A 28 -1.49 -13.17 -0.27
CA ALA A 28 -0.17 -12.66 0.09
C ALA A 28 0.42 -11.77 -1.02
N VAL A 29 0.33 -12.20 -2.28
CA VAL A 29 0.78 -11.43 -3.44
C VAL A 29 0.01 -10.11 -3.56
N ALA A 30 -1.31 -10.14 -3.44
CA ALA A 30 -2.14 -8.92 -3.49
C ALA A 30 -1.82 -7.95 -2.35
N ALA A 31 -1.58 -8.48 -1.13
CA ALA A 31 -1.22 -7.67 0.03
C ALA A 31 0.16 -7.00 -0.14
N HIS A 32 1.16 -7.72 -0.67
CA HIS A 32 2.46 -7.15 -0.99
C HIS A 32 2.37 -6.07 -2.08
N GLN A 33 1.58 -6.31 -3.13
CA GLN A 33 1.34 -5.31 -4.17
C GLN A 33 0.72 -4.02 -3.60
N PHE A 34 -0.25 -4.14 -2.70
CA PHE A 34 -0.83 -2.99 -2.01
C PHE A 34 0.23 -2.22 -1.22
N ILE A 35 1.06 -2.91 -0.42
CA ILE A 35 2.13 -2.28 0.36
C ILE A 35 3.12 -1.53 -0.55
N ASP A 36 3.51 -2.12 -1.68
CA ASP A 36 4.44 -1.49 -2.62
C ASP A 36 3.85 -0.20 -3.23
N LYS A 37 2.57 -0.23 -3.61
CA LYS A 37 1.89 0.97 -4.15
C LYS A 37 1.70 2.05 -3.08
N GLN A 38 1.35 1.67 -1.86
CA GLN A 38 1.24 2.64 -0.76
C GLN A 38 2.62 3.21 -0.37
N GLY A 39 3.69 2.42 -0.48
CA GLY A 39 5.06 2.87 -0.27
C GLY A 39 5.47 3.99 -1.24
N ALA A 40 4.96 3.98 -2.47
CA ALA A 40 5.17 5.09 -3.40
C ALA A 40 4.53 6.41 -2.91
N GLU A 41 3.38 6.36 -2.21
CA GLU A 41 2.76 7.55 -1.60
C GLU A 41 3.70 8.16 -0.54
N VAL A 42 4.29 7.32 0.31
CA VAL A 42 5.24 7.73 1.36
C VAL A 42 6.42 8.49 0.78
N THR A 43 7.00 8.01 -0.33
CA THR A 43 8.15 8.67 -0.96
C THR A 43 7.77 9.97 -1.67
N LYS A 44 6.60 10.03 -2.32
CA LYS A 44 6.21 11.15 -3.18
C LYS A 44 5.52 12.30 -2.47
N LEU A 45 4.87 12.04 -1.32
CA LEU A 45 4.21 13.07 -0.52
C LEU A 45 5.15 14.19 -0.08
N PRO A 46 6.32 13.92 0.55
CA PRO A 46 7.24 14.98 0.94
C PRO A 46 7.86 15.73 -0.25
N ALA A 47 7.99 15.05 -1.40
CA ALA A 47 8.51 15.63 -2.63
C ALA A 47 7.47 16.46 -3.38
N HIS A 48 6.21 16.48 -2.95
CA HIS A 48 5.10 17.13 -3.66
C HIS A 48 4.92 16.65 -5.12
N THR A 49 5.26 15.40 -5.39
CA THR A 49 5.20 14.80 -6.75
C THR A 49 4.12 13.74 -6.90
N LEU A 50 3.33 13.48 -5.85
CA LEU A 50 2.20 12.56 -5.89
C LEU A 50 1.13 13.09 -6.85
N ASN A 51 0.72 12.27 -7.82
CA ASN A 51 -0.24 12.68 -8.86
C ASN A 51 -1.44 11.71 -8.97
N ALA A 52 -2.37 12.01 -9.88
CA ALA A 52 -3.59 11.21 -10.07
C ALA A 52 -3.30 9.75 -10.50
N ALA A 53 -2.25 9.51 -11.29
CA ALA A 53 -1.89 8.15 -11.68
C ALA A 53 -1.41 7.33 -10.48
N ASP A 54 -0.70 7.95 -9.55
CA ASP A 54 -0.30 7.30 -8.29
C ASP A 54 -1.51 6.94 -7.42
N ILE A 55 -2.46 7.87 -7.31
CA ILE A 55 -3.69 7.66 -6.54
C ILE A 55 -4.50 6.52 -7.14
N ASN A 56 -4.66 6.47 -8.46
CA ASN A 56 -5.37 5.40 -9.15
C ASN A 56 -4.66 4.04 -8.96
N ALA A 57 -3.33 4.00 -9.05
CA ALA A 57 -2.58 2.77 -8.82
C ALA A 57 -2.73 2.22 -7.39
N ILE A 58 -2.85 3.10 -6.39
CA ILE A 58 -3.14 2.71 -5.00
C ILE A 58 -4.56 2.15 -4.90
N ALA A 59 -5.55 2.84 -5.48
CA ALA A 59 -6.94 2.41 -5.46
C ALA A 59 -7.14 1.04 -6.14
N ASP A 60 -6.50 0.82 -7.30
CA ASP A 60 -6.52 -0.45 -8.02
C ASP A 60 -5.92 -1.59 -7.18
N ALA A 61 -4.81 -1.32 -6.47
CA ALA A 61 -4.19 -2.30 -5.58
C ALA A 61 -5.07 -2.62 -4.36
N THR A 62 -5.76 -1.62 -3.79
CA THR A 62 -6.75 -1.84 -2.73
C THR A 62 -7.90 -2.71 -3.23
N ALA A 63 -8.43 -2.45 -4.43
CA ALA A 63 -9.49 -3.26 -5.01
C ALA A 63 -9.04 -4.70 -5.28
N ALA A 64 -7.82 -4.90 -5.79
CA ALA A 64 -7.24 -6.23 -5.98
C ALA A 64 -7.09 -7.01 -4.67
N LEU A 65 -6.64 -6.34 -3.59
CA LEU A 65 -6.57 -6.95 -2.27
C LEU A 65 -7.95 -7.32 -1.73
N ASN A 66 -8.94 -6.44 -1.83
CA ASN A 66 -10.31 -6.73 -1.40
C ASN A 66 -10.89 -7.94 -2.13
N ARG A 67 -10.63 -8.09 -3.44
CA ARG A 67 -11.00 -9.29 -4.21
C ARG A 67 -10.37 -10.55 -3.67
N ALA A 68 -9.05 -10.53 -3.47
CA ALA A 68 -8.33 -11.70 -2.95
C ALA A 68 -8.86 -12.10 -1.57
N CYS A 69 -9.22 -11.13 -0.74
CA CYS A 69 -9.81 -11.36 0.58
C CYS A 69 -11.32 -11.70 0.56
N GLY A 70 -12.00 -11.62 -0.58
CA GLY A 70 -13.44 -11.90 -0.70
C GLY A 70 -14.35 -10.85 -0.03
N VAL A 71 -13.95 -9.58 -0.01
CA VAL A 71 -14.64 -8.47 0.70
C VAL A 71 -15.50 -7.61 -0.25
N GLU A 72 -15.65 -8.00 -1.52
CA GLU A 72 -16.46 -7.27 -2.53
C GLU A 72 -17.97 -7.49 -2.41
#